data_AF-A0A355F8Y1-F1
#
_entry.id   AF-A0A355F8Y1-F1
#
_cell.length_a   1.000
_cell.length_b   1.000
_cell.length_c   1.000
_cell.angle_alpha   90.00
_cell.angle_beta   90.00
_cell.angle_gamma   90.00
#
_symmetry.space_group_name_H-M   'P 1'
#
loop_
_entity.id
_entity.type
_entity.pdbx_description
1 polymer ?
#
loop_
_entity_poly.entity_id
_entity_poly.type
_entity_poly.pdbx_seq_one_letter_code
_entity_poly.pdbx_strand_id
1 'polypeptide(L)' 'RRARKIERFLSQPFFVAEQFTGLPGIYCSREDTIRSFEELCDGKWDHLPDQAFMYVGAIEGAAAQAERLAA' A
#
# COMPACT_ATOMS: atom_id res chain seq x y z
N ARG A 1 2.69 1.02 16.16
CA ARG A 1 2.29 0.07 15.09
C ARG A 1 1.99 0.82 13.78
N ARG A 2 1.15 1.87 13.77
CA ARG A 2 0.86 2.69 12.58
C ARG A 2 2.07 3.25 11.82
N ALA A 3 3.08 3.76 12.52
CA ALA A 3 4.29 4.30 11.87
C ALA A 3 4.98 3.31 10.92
N ARG A 4 5.00 2.02 11.26
CA ARG A 4 5.57 0.97 10.40
C ARG A 4 4.69 0.69 9.17
N LYS A 5 3.37 0.76 9.34
CA LYS A 5 2.42 0.66 8.22
C LYS A 5 2.58 1.84 7.26
N ILE A 6 2.72 3.05 7.79
CA ILE A 6 2.98 4.28 7.01
C ILE A 6 4.30 4.17 6.25
N GLU A 7 5.38 3.76 6.91
CA GLU A 7 6.68 3.56 6.30
C GLU A 7 6.62 2.57 5.13
N ARG A 8 5.89 1.46 5.29
CA ARG A 8 5.66 0.51 4.20
C ARG A 8 4.76 1.05 3.11
N PHE A 9 3.71 1.78 3.46
CA PHE A 9 2.75 2.36 2.51
C PHE A 9 3.38 3.41 1.58
N LEU A 10 4.51 4.00 1.98
CA LEU A 10 5.32 4.85 1.10
C LEU A 10 6.03 4.08 -0.03
N SER A 11 6.08 2.75 0.04
CA SER A 11 6.62 1.92 -1.05
C SER A 11 5.57 1.74 -2.16
N GLN A 12 5.99 1.90 -3.41
CA GLN A 12 5.14 1.70 -4.59
C GLN A 12 5.91 0.99 -5.71
N PRO A 13 5.25 0.18 -6.55
CA PRO A 13 5.85 -0.36 -7.76
C PRO A 13 6.06 0.73 -8.81
N PHE A 14 7.29 0.85 -9.32
CA PHE A 14 7.60 1.79 -10.40
C PHE A 14 7.53 1.12 -11.77
N PHE A 15 6.95 1.81 -12.76
CA PHE A 15 6.89 1.35 -14.15
C PHE A 15 8.27 0.98 -14.73
N VAL A 16 9.30 1.77 -14.42
CA VAL A 16 10.67 1.51 -14.88
C VAL A 16 11.33 0.32 -14.18
N ALA A 17 10.83 -0.06 -13.01
CA ALA A 17 11.37 -1.16 -12.22
C ALA A 17 10.72 -2.51 -12.56
N GLU A 18 9.60 -2.51 -13.28
CA GLU A 18 8.81 -3.70 -13.61
C GLU A 18 9.63 -4.81 -14.28
N GLN A 19 10.56 -4.45 -15.17
CA GLN A 19 11.44 -5.41 -15.83
C GLN A 19 12.39 -6.15 -14.87
N PHE A 20 12.67 -5.58 -13.69
CA PHE A 20 13.58 -6.13 -12.70
C PHE A 20 12.85 -6.80 -11.53
N THR A 21 11.68 -6.27 -11.15
CA THR A 21 10.91 -6.74 -9.99
C THR A 21 9.80 -7.71 -10.37
N GLY A 22 9.34 -7.69 -11.62
CA GLY A 22 8.14 -8.42 -12.07
C GLY A 22 6.83 -7.85 -11.50
N LEU A 23 6.88 -6.72 -10.78
CA LEU A 23 5.69 -6.07 -10.23
C LEU A 23 5.22 -4.97 -11.20
N PRO A 24 3.95 -5.00 -11.65
CA PRO A 24 3.43 -4.00 -12.57
C PRO A 24 3.45 -2.62 -11.91
N GLY A 25 3.94 -1.62 -12.64
CA GLY A 25 3.98 -0.24 -12.15
C GLY A 25 2.58 0.30 -11.83
N ILE A 26 2.47 1.12 -10.78
CA ILE A 26 1.21 1.72 -10.35
C ILE A 26 1.36 3.24 -10.34
N TYR A 27 0.35 3.94 -10.87
CA TYR A 27 0.24 5.38 -10.74
C TYR A 27 -0.66 5.73 -9.55
N CYS A 28 -0.13 6.48 -8.59
CA CYS A 28 -0.87 6.96 -7.44
C CYS A 28 -1.32 8.41 -7.70
N SER A 29 -2.64 8.64 -7.77
CA SER A 29 -3.17 9.99 -7.87
C SER A 29 -2.93 10.75 -6.56
N ARG A 30 -2.83 12.09 -6.64
CA ARG A 30 -2.64 12.92 -5.45
C ARG A 30 -3.84 12.81 -4.51
N GLU A 31 -5.05 12.80 -5.08
CA GLU A 31 -6.31 12.73 -4.35
C GLU A 31 -6.44 11.40 -3.58
N ASP A 32 -6.11 10.27 -4.22
CA ASP A 32 -6.10 8.96 -3.54
C ASP A 32 -5.00 8.86 -2.48
N THR A 33 -3.84 9.47 -2.73
CA THR A 33 -2.74 9.48 -1.76
C THR A 33 -3.16 10.20 -0.48
N ILE A 34 -3.72 11.41 -0.59
CA ILE A 34 -4.16 12.19 0.57
C ILE A 34 -5.22 11.41 1.35
N ARG A 35 -6.26 10.90 0.68
CA ARG A 35 -7.31 10.07 1.32
C ARG A 35 -6.70 8.87 2.04
N SER A 36 -5.82 8.13 1.38
CA SER A 36 -5.21 6.91 1.93
C SER A 36 -4.43 7.19 3.21
N PHE A 37 -3.66 8.28 3.23
CA PHE A 37 -2.89 8.68 4.41
C PHE A 37 -3.78 9.16 5.55
N GLU A 38 -4.86 9.89 5.27
CA GLU A 38 -5.86 10.27 6.29
C GLU A 38 -6.47 9.03 6.95
N GLU A 39 -6.94 8.08 6.15
CA GLU A 39 -7.55 6.84 6.67
C GLU A 39 -6.57 5.96 7.47
N LEU A 40 -5.30 5.94 7.05
CA LEU A 40 -4.24 5.22 7.75
C LEU A 40 -3.90 5.89 9.08
N CYS A 41 -3.91 7.23 9.14
CA CYS A 41 -3.72 7.98 10.38
C CYS A 41 -4.89 7.82 11.35
N ASP A 42 -6.12 7.83 10.83
CA ASP A 42 -7.36 7.57 11.57
C ASP A 42 -7.41 6.14 12.13
N GLY A 43 -6.65 5.21 11.53
CA GLY A 43 -6.54 3.83 11.98
C GLY A 43 -7.62 2.90 11.43
N LYS A 44 -8.34 3.30 10.38
CA LYS A 44 -9.37 2.46 9.73
C LYS A 44 -8.82 1.09 9.28
N TRP A 45 -7.53 1.05 8.95
CA TRP A 45 -6.81 -0.11 8.42
C TRP A 45 -5.92 -0.82 9.45
N ASP A 46 -6.15 -0.57 10.75
CA ASP A 46 -5.31 -1.15 11.81
C ASP A 46 -5.42 -2.67 11.92
N HIS A 47 -6.52 -3.25 11.44
CA HIS A 47 -6.79 -4.69 11.43
C HIS A 47 -5.94 -5.47 10.42
N LEU A 48 -5.38 -4.82 9.40
CA LEU A 48 -4.54 -5.47 8.39
C LEU A 48 -3.11 -5.71 8.90
N PRO A 49 -2.42 -6.79 8.47
CA PRO A 49 -1.03 -7.04 8.83
C PRO A 49 -0.10 -6.01 8.18
N ASP A 50 1.02 -5.68 8.83
CA ASP A 50 1.97 -4.68 8.32
C ASP A 50 2.51 -5.01 6.92
N GLN A 51 2.58 -6.30 6.53
CA GLN A 51 3.06 -6.72 5.20
C GLN A 51 2.10 -6.35 4.07
N ALA A 52 0.82 -6.14 4.38
CA ALA A 52 -0.19 -5.77 3.40
C ALA A 52 0.04 -4.38 2.80
N PHE A 53 0.73 -3.50 3.52
CA PHE A 53 0.98 -2.11 3.10
C PHE A 53 2.21 -1.94 2.19
N MET A 54 2.86 -3.03 1.77
CA MET A 54 4.09 -2.96 0.97
C MET A 54 3.79 -3.09 -0.52
N TYR A 55 4.39 -2.23 -1.34
CA TYR A 55 4.24 -2.19 -2.80
C TYR A 55 2.79 -2.10 -3.27
N VAL A 56 2.00 -1.28 -2.59
CA VAL A 56 0.60 -1.01 -2.93
C VAL A 56 0.46 0.44 -3.37
N GLY A 57 -0.55 0.73 -4.19
CA GLY A 57 -0.89 2.10 -4.58
C GLY A 57 -1.81 2.75 -3.55
N ALA A 58 -3.10 2.85 -3.87
CA ALA A 58 -4.11 3.32 -2.94
C ALA A 58 -4.36 2.31 -1.79
N ILE A 59 -4.98 2.79 -0.71
CA ILE A 59 -5.17 2.03 0.53
C ILE A 59 -5.97 0.73 0.34
N GLU A 60 -6.87 0.68 -0.64
CA GLU A 60 -7.65 -0.50 -1.01
C GLU A 60 -6.74 -1.63 -1.53
N GLY A 61 -5.59 -1.29 -2.11
CA GLY A 61 -4.56 -2.24 -2.51
C GLY A 61 -3.97 -3.00 -1.31
N ALA A 62 -3.94 -2.38 -0.13
CA ALA A 62 -3.52 -3.07 1.09
C ALA A 62 -4.53 -4.16 1.50
N ALA A 63 -5.83 -3.93 1.33
CA ALA A 63 -6.85 -4.95 1.60
C ALA A 63 -6.67 -6.16 0.67
N ALA A 64 -6.55 -5.92 -0.64
CA ALA A 64 -6.32 -6.97 -1.63
C ALA A 64 -4.99 -7.71 -1.41
N GLN A 65 -3.95 -7.02 -0.94
CA GLN A 65 -2.69 -7.65 -0.57
C GLN A 65 -2.82 -8.52 0.68
N ALA A 66 -3.59 -8.08 1.68
CA ALA A 66 -3.85 -8.89 2.88
C ALA A 66 -4.60 -10.18 2.55
N GLU A 67 -5.57 -10.13 1.64
CA GLU A 67 -6.27 -11.32 1.14
C GLU A 67 -5.30 -12.30 0.46
N ARG A 68 -4.40 -11.79 -0.39
CA ARG A 68 -3.37 -12.61 -1.05
C ARG A 68 -2.38 -13.25 -0.06
N LEU A 69 -2.08 -12.59 1.05
CA LEU A 69 -1.18 -13.12 2.09
C LEU A 69 -1.86 -14.16 3.00
N ALA A 70 -3.21 -14.17 3.04
CA ALA A 70 -3.98 -15.11 3.82
C ALA A 70 -4.29 -16.42 3.06
N ALA A 71 -4.12 -16.42 1.73
CA ALA A 71 -4.22 -17.58 0.86
C ALA A 71 -2.91 -18.39 0.82
#